data_AF-A0A0A6CXB9-F1
#
_entry.id   AF-A0A0A6CXB9-F1
#
_cell.length_a   1.000
_cell.length_b   1.000
_cell.length_c   1.000
_cell.angle_alpha   90.00
_cell.angle_beta   90.00
_cell.angle_gamma   90.00
#
_symmetry.space_group_name_H-M   'P 1'
#
loop_
_entity.id
_entity.type
_entity.pdbx_description
1 polymer ?
#
loop_
_entity_poly.entity_id
_entity_poly.type
_entity_poly.pdbx_seq_one_letter_code
_entity_poly.pdbx_strand_id
1 'polypeptide(L)'
;MAAQRVSQSGLARAVGATQGSISLILLGKTTNSRLLPKIATFLGVSLAWLLGMADDPSDDAVVPVLPPQVMLPVVLPSENALADMFEGLLLVIDELQPVRERPLDDIARELAQLLPTGMSQLQGRLFEMPRPPRQRTTAAKAKTQALASGDREQQQ
;
A
#
# COMPACT_ATOMS: atom_id res chain seq x y z
N MET A 1 35.17 -7.45 -12.44
CA MET A 1 34.30 -6.31 -12.77
C MET A 1 32.86 -6.79 -12.80
N ALA A 2 32.07 -6.42 -11.79
CA ALA A 2 30.70 -6.90 -11.64
C ALA A 2 29.72 -6.14 -12.55
N ALA A 3 29.07 -6.90 -13.44
CA ALA A 3 27.66 -6.85 -13.82
C ALA A 3 26.94 -5.53 -14.24
N GLN A 4 27.62 -4.54 -14.81
CA GLN A 4 26.96 -3.60 -15.72
C GLN A 4 27.65 -3.62 -17.09
N ARG A 5 26.98 -4.16 -18.12
CA ARG A 5 27.46 -4.17 -19.50
C ARG A 5 27.35 -2.78 -20.15
N VAL A 6 27.86 -1.75 -19.48
CA VAL A 6 27.92 -0.39 -20.03
C VAL A 6 29.23 -0.22 -20.79
N SER A 7 29.14 0.16 -22.07
CA SER A 7 30.32 0.48 -22.86
C SER A 7 30.97 1.77 -22.36
N GLN A 8 32.30 1.93 -22.52
CA GLN A 8 32.99 3.17 -22.15
C GLN A 8 32.39 4.42 -22.79
N SER A 9 31.90 4.31 -24.02
CA SER A 9 31.20 5.40 -24.72
C SER A 9 29.84 5.72 -24.09
N GLY A 10 29.12 4.71 -23.59
CA GLY A 10 27.90 4.90 -22.81
C GLY A 10 28.17 5.59 -21.47
N LEU A 11 29.20 5.13 -20.74
CA LEU A 11 29.63 5.74 -19.48
C LEU A 11 30.05 7.20 -19.68
N ALA A 12 30.86 7.48 -20.70
CA ALA A 12 31.35 8.82 -21.02
C ALA A 12 30.19 9.81 -21.27
N ARG A 13 29.17 9.40 -22.04
CA ARG A 13 27.97 10.20 -22.26
C ARG A 13 27.19 10.46 -20.98
N ALA A 14 27.03 9.43 -20.14
CA ALA A 14 26.27 9.54 -18.89
C ALA A 14 26.91 10.50 -17.88
N VAL A 15 28.24 10.54 -17.79
CA VAL A 15 28.95 11.43 -16.86
C VAL A 15 29.37 12.78 -17.48
N GLY A 16 29.07 13.01 -18.77
CA GLY A 16 29.41 14.24 -19.49
C GLY A 16 30.89 14.41 -19.79
N ALA A 17 31.60 13.31 -20.05
CA ALA A 17 33.04 13.28 -20.32
C ALA A 17 33.33 12.76 -21.73
N THR A 18 34.57 12.95 -22.20
CA THR A 18 35.05 12.28 -23.42
C THR A 18 35.50 10.85 -23.10
N GLN A 19 35.42 9.95 -24.08
CA GLN A 19 35.92 8.57 -23.93
C GLN A 19 37.41 8.54 -23.56
N GLY A 20 38.20 9.47 -24.12
CA GLY A 20 39.62 9.61 -23.78
C GLY A 20 39.85 9.95 -22.31
N SER A 21 39.08 10.88 -21.75
CA SER A 21 39.15 11.23 -20.32
C SER A 21 38.78 10.04 -19.43
N ILE A 22 37.75 9.27 -19.80
CA ILE A 22 37.37 8.05 -19.06
C ILE A 22 38.48 7.00 -19.13
N SER A 23 39.09 6.81 -20.30
CA SER A 23 40.22 5.88 -20.47
C SER A 23 41.42 6.27 -19.58
N LEU A 24 41.77 7.54 -19.50
CA LEU A 24 42.86 8.02 -18.64
C LEU A 24 42.57 7.81 -17.14
N ILE A 25 41.31 7.98 -16.72
CA ILE A 25 40.89 7.72 -15.34
C ILE A 25 40.96 6.23 -15.01
N LEU A 26 40.45 5.36 -15.89
CA LEU A 26 40.49 3.90 -15.70
C LEU A 26 41.91 3.33 -15.70
N LEU A 27 42.80 3.91 -16.51
CA LEU A 27 44.21 3.55 -16.53
C LEU A 27 45.01 4.12 -15.35
N GLY A 28 44.37 4.82 -14.41
CA GLY A 28 45.02 5.40 -13.24
C GLY A 28 45.94 6.58 -13.54
N LYS A 29 45.93 7.12 -14.78
CA LYS A 29 46.73 8.29 -15.16
C LYS A 29 46.18 9.60 -14.58
N THR A 30 44.97 9.57 -14.03
CA THR A 30 44.33 10.73 -13.39
C THR A 30 43.60 10.31 -12.12
N THR A 31 44.24 10.52 -10.98
CA THR A 31 43.78 10.06 -9.66
C THR A 31 42.80 11.02 -8.98
N ASN A 32 42.82 12.32 -9.35
CA ASN A 32 42.00 13.38 -8.73
C ASN A 32 41.00 14.01 -9.72
N SER A 33 40.33 13.18 -10.52
CA SER A 33 39.34 13.69 -11.45
C SER A 33 38.05 14.09 -10.74
N ARG A 34 37.54 15.29 -11.03
CA ARG A 34 36.21 15.77 -10.60
C ARG A 34 35.06 14.89 -11.09
N LEU A 35 35.33 13.97 -12.03
CA LEU A 35 34.34 13.06 -12.59
C LEU A 35 34.16 11.79 -11.75
N LEU A 36 35.07 11.49 -10.82
CA LEU A 36 35.03 10.27 -10.00
C LEU A 36 33.73 10.11 -9.20
N PRO A 37 33.19 11.15 -8.53
CA PRO A 37 31.91 11.02 -7.83
C PRO A 37 30.75 10.68 -8.77
N LYS A 38 30.72 11.26 -9.98
CA LYS A 38 29.68 10.97 -10.98
C LYS A 38 29.79 9.55 -11.53
N ILE A 39 31.01 9.06 -11.74
CA ILE A 39 31.27 7.68 -12.17
C ILE A 39 30.82 6.71 -11.06
N ALA A 40 31.11 7.01 -9.80
CA ALA A 40 30.67 6.23 -8.64
C ALA A 40 29.15 6.09 -8.60
N THR A 41 28.43 7.21 -8.67
CA THR A 41 26.95 7.22 -8.70
C THR A 41 26.39 6.44 -9.87
N PHE A 42 26.95 6.63 -11.07
CA PHE A 42 26.46 5.94 -12.27
C PHE A 42 26.65 4.42 -12.18
N LEU A 43 27.79 3.97 -11.66
CA LEU A 43 28.11 2.55 -11.49
C LEU A 43 27.46 1.92 -10.25
N GLY A 44 26.85 2.73 -9.37
CA GLY A 44 26.26 2.26 -8.12
C GLY A 44 27.30 1.74 -7.13
N VAL A 45 28.53 2.28 -7.16
CA VAL A 45 29.62 1.91 -6.26
C VAL A 45 30.03 3.09 -5.39
N SER A 46 30.70 2.82 -4.28
CA SER A 46 31.27 3.84 -3.41
C SER A 46 32.46 4.54 -4.06
N LEU A 47 32.60 5.83 -3.77
CA LEU A 47 33.77 6.59 -4.21
C LEU A 47 35.05 6.07 -3.55
N ALA A 48 34.96 5.64 -2.28
CA ALA A 48 36.07 5.04 -1.54
C ALA A 48 36.60 3.78 -2.23
N TRP A 49 35.71 2.92 -2.75
CA TRP A 49 36.10 1.74 -3.51
C TRP A 49 36.75 2.08 -4.85
N LEU A 50 36.21 3.04 -5.60
CA LEU A 50 36.85 3.50 -6.85
C LEU A 50 38.25 4.09 -6.64
N LEU A 51 38.50 4.67 -5.47
CA LEU A 51 39.81 5.21 -5.09
C LEU A 51 40.73 4.16 -4.46
N GLY A 52 40.27 2.92 -4.28
CA GLY A 52 41.03 1.84 -3.64
C GLY A 52 41.22 2.02 -2.13
N MET A 53 40.39 2.85 -1.49
CA MET A 53 40.40 3.08 -0.04
C MET A 53 39.49 2.13 0.72
N ALA A 54 38.56 1.46 0.03
CA ALA A 54 37.65 0.46 0.59
C ALA A 54 37.65 -0.80 -0.29
N ASP A 55 37.54 -1.97 0.33
CA ASP A 55 37.49 -3.25 -0.38
C ASP A 55 36.08 -3.59 -0.88
N ASP A 56 35.04 -3.06 -0.20
CA ASP A 56 33.64 -3.29 -0.55
C ASP A 56 33.11 -2.17 -1.48
N PRO A 57 32.61 -2.49 -2.70
CA PRO A 57 32.02 -1.52 -3.61
C PRO A 57 30.75 -0.85 -3.08
N SER A 58 30.14 -1.35 -2.01
CA SER A 58 28.88 -0.84 -1.46
C SER A 58 29.01 -0.17 -0.09
N ASP A 59 30.22 -0.06 0.46
CA ASP A 59 30.46 0.40 1.84
C ASP A 59 29.94 1.83 2.13
N ASP A 60 29.76 2.63 1.07
CA ASP A 60 29.31 4.03 1.11
C ASP A 60 28.08 4.25 0.21
N ALA A 61 27.44 3.17 -0.25
CA ALA A 61 26.23 3.26 -1.05
C ALA A 61 25.11 3.79 -0.15
N VAL A 62 24.68 5.02 -0.41
CA VAL A 62 23.56 5.68 0.28
C VAL A 62 22.38 4.71 0.32
N VAL A 63 22.10 4.14 1.48
CA VAL A 63 20.96 3.26 1.68
C VAL A 63 19.72 4.11 1.39
N PRO A 64 18.87 3.75 0.42
CA PRO A 64 17.64 4.49 0.19
C PRO A 64 16.82 4.42 1.47
N VAL A 65 16.59 5.56 2.10
CA VAL A 65 15.76 5.65 3.31
C VAL A 65 14.34 5.34 2.86
N LEU A 66 13.92 4.09 3.05
CA LEU A 66 12.53 3.71 2.81
C LEU A 66 11.64 4.54 3.74
N PRO A 67 10.48 5.04 3.25
CA PRO A 67 9.54 5.75 4.10
C PRO A 67 9.17 4.87 5.30
N PRO A 68 8.99 5.46 6.50
CA PRO A 68 8.67 4.70 7.70
C PRO A 68 7.38 3.89 7.48
N GLN A 69 7.49 2.57 7.59
CA GLN A 69 6.35 1.66 7.49
C GLN A 69 5.65 1.63 8.86
N VAL A 70 4.48 2.27 8.95
CA VAL A 70 3.64 2.22 10.15
C VAL A 70 2.63 1.08 9.98
N MET A 71 2.71 0.04 10.81
CA MET A 71 1.68 -1.01 10.85
C MET A 71 0.56 -0.60 11.81
N LEU A 72 -0.63 -0.29 11.28
CA LEU A 72 -1.84 -0.09 12.06
C LEU A 72 -2.74 -1.34 11.99
N PRO A 73 -3.27 -1.84 13.13
CA PRO A 73 -4.35 -2.82 13.09
C PRO A 73 -5.62 -2.12 12.61
N VAL A 74 -6.05 -2.43 11.38
CA VAL A 74 -7.32 -1.94 10.82
C VAL A 74 -8.35 -3.05 10.90
N VAL A 75 -9.42 -2.82 11.67
CA VAL A 75 -10.63 -3.63 11.57
C VAL A 75 -11.41 -3.14 10.36
N LEU A 76 -11.44 -3.94 9.30
CA LEU A 76 -12.25 -3.64 8.13
C LEU A 76 -13.72 -4.05 8.38
N PRO A 77 -14.69 -3.25 7.89
CA PRO A 77 -16.09 -3.63 7.91
C PRO A 77 -16.35 -4.82 6.98
N SER A 78 -17.56 -5.37 7.02
CA SER A 78 -17.97 -6.44 6.09
C SER A 78 -17.78 -6.00 4.63
N GLU A 79 -17.47 -6.95 3.75
CA GLU A 79 -17.29 -6.73 2.31
C GLU A 79 -18.44 -5.91 1.68
N ASN A 80 -19.69 -6.24 1.99
CA ASN A 80 -20.86 -5.51 1.46
C ASN A 80 -20.87 -4.03 1.89
N ALA A 81 -20.62 -3.75 3.17
CA ALA A 81 -20.55 -2.37 3.67
C ALA A 81 -19.38 -1.58 3.06
N LEU A 82 -18.27 -2.27 2.75
CA LEU A 82 -17.14 -1.67 2.06
C LEU A 82 -17.48 -1.38 0.58
N ALA A 83 -18.17 -2.30 -0.08
CA ALA A 83 -18.65 -2.13 -1.46
C ALA A 83 -19.64 -0.95 -1.58
N ASP A 84 -20.63 -0.86 -0.69
CA ASP A 84 -21.60 0.23 -0.65
C ASP A 84 -20.90 1.60 -0.47
N MET A 85 -19.86 1.65 0.36
CA MET A 85 -19.06 2.86 0.55
C MET A 85 -18.25 3.21 -0.71
N PHE A 86 -17.61 2.23 -1.35
CA PHE A 86 -16.88 2.47 -2.59
C PHE A 86 -17.80 2.93 -3.72
N GLU A 87 -19.00 2.37 -3.83
CA GLU A 87 -20.02 2.82 -4.78
C GLU A 87 -20.39 4.30 -4.54
N GLY A 88 -20.65 4.68 -3.28
CA GLY A 88 -20.90 6.06 -2.91
C GLY A 88 -19.74 7.01 -3.25
N LEU A 89 -18.50 6.60 -3.00
CA LEU A 89 -17.31 7.39 -3.35
C LEU A 89 -17.13 7.55 -4.86
N LEU A 90 -17.40 6.49 -5.63
CA LEU A 90 -17.33 6.53 -7.08
C LEU A 90 -18.40 7.47 -7.67
N LEU A 91 -19.61 7.49 -7.11
CA LEU A 91 -20.65 8.45 -7.50
C LEU A 91 -20.20 9.90 -7.28
N VAL A 92 -19.57 10.19 -6.14
CA VAL A 92 -19.04 11.54 -5.84
C VAL A 92 -17.92 11.93 -6.80
N ILE A 93 -17.03 10.99 -7.15
CA ILE A 93 -15.96 11.23 -8.13
C ILE A 93 -16.55 11.48 -9.52
N ASP A 94 -17.54 10.69 -9.93
CA ASP A 94 -18.22 10.81 -11.23
C ASP A 94 -18.94 12.16 -11.39
N GLU A 95 -19.51 12.71 -10.31
CA GLU A 95 -20.10 14.05 -10.30
C GLU A 95 -19.07 15.16 -10.55
N LEU A 96 -17.84 15.00 -10.08
CA LEU A 96 -16.77 15.99 -10.28
C LEU A 96 -16.21 15.92 -11.70
N GLN A 97 -15.96 14.71 -12.20
CA GLN A 97 -15.63 14.43 -13.60
C GLN A 97 -16.03 12.98 -13.95
N PRO A 98 -16.59 12.74 -15.16
CA PRO A 98 -17.02 11.40 -15.55
C PRO A 98 -15.89 10.38 -15.48
N VAL A 99 -16.06 9.32 -14.69
CA VAL A 99 -15.06 8.26 -14.44
C VAL A 99 -14.65 7.57 -15.75
N ARG A 100 -15.55 7.54 -16.74
CA ARG A 100 -15.34 6.86 -18.04
C ARG A 100 -14.22 7.46 -18.90
N GLU A 101 -13.88 8.73 -18.67
CA GLU A 101 -12.88 9.44 -19.47
C GLU A 101 -11.53 9.55 -18.75
N ARG A 102 -11.41 8.94 -17.56
CA ARG A 102 -10.25 9.07 -16.69
C ARG A 102 -9.38 7.80 -16.67
N PRO A 103 -8.05 7.95 -16.59
CA PRO A 103 -7.17 6.82 -16.38
C PRO A 103 -7.38 6.24 -14.96
N LEU A 104 -7.33 4.90 -14.85
CA LEU A 104 -7.64 4.16 -13.63
C LEU A 104 -6.77 4.59 -12.43
N ASP A 105 -5.53 4.97 -12.68
CA ASP A 105 -4.58 5.39 -11.65
C ASP A 105 -5.00 6.69 -10.94
N ASP A 106 -5.63 7.61 -11.67
CA ASP A 106 -6.10 8.88 -11.11
C ASP A 106 -7.35 8.65 -10.23
N ILE A 107 -8.25 7.78 -10.67
CA ILE A 107 -9.42 7.35 -9.90
C ILE A 107 -8.98 6.64 -8.61
N ALA A 108 -8.01 5.73 -8.71
CA ALA A 108 -7.47 5.02 -7.56
C ALA A 108 -6.84 5.97 -6.54
N ARG A 109 -6.14 7.00 -7.01
CA ARG A 109 -5.53 8.02 -6.16
C ARG A 109 -6.56 8.86 -5.42
N GLU A 110 -7.65 9.25 -6.09
CA GLU A 110 -8.72 10.00 -5.44
C GLU A 110 -9.52 9.15 -4.46
N LEU A 111 -9.85 7.91 -4.81
CA LEU A 111 -10.46 6.97 -3.88
C LEU A 111 -9.60 6.81 -2.62
N ALA A 112 -8.28 6.68 -2.77
CA ALA A 112 -7.36 6.60 -1.65
C ALA A 112 -7.37 7.85 -0.76
N GLN A 113 -7.58 9.03 -1.32
CA GLN A 113 -7.70 10.28 -0.55
C GLN A 113 -9.03 10.39 0.20
N LEU A 114 -10.12 9.83 -0.36
CA LEU A 114 -11.45 9.88 0.24
C LEU A 114 -11.72 8.73 1.23
N LEU A 115 -10.95 7.64 1.14
CA LEU A 115 -11.07 6.46 1.98
C LEU A 115 -11.07 6.74 3.50
N PRO A 116 -10.16 7.57 4.06
CA PRO A 116 -10.17 7.88 5.50
C PRO A 116 -11.51 8.48 5.96
N THR A 117 -12.11 9.32 5.13
CA THR A 117 -13.40 9.96 5.39
C THR A 117 -14.54 8.94 5.33
N GLY A 118 -14.57 8.09 4.30
CA GLY A 118 -15.55 7.00 4.17
C GLY A 118 -15.48 6.00 5.32
N MET A 119 -14.27 5.63 5.73
CA MET A 119 -14.04 4.73 6.86
C MET A 119 -14.45 5.35 8.21
N SER A 120 -14.22 6.65 8.41
CA SER A 120 -14.68 7.35 9.62
C SER A 120 -16.21 7.37 9.75
N GLN A 121 -16.93 7.51 8.61
CA GLN A 121 -18.39 7.46 8.60
C GLN A 121 -18.93 6.05 8.88
N LEU A 122 -18.30 5.01 8.34
CA LEU A 122 -18.65 3.62 8.65
C LEU A 122 -18.40 3.28 10.12
N GLN A 123 -17.28 3.73 10.69
CA GLN A 123 -17.02 3.57 12.12
C GLN A 123 -18.08 4.29 12.96
N GLY A 124 -18.43 5.53 12.64
CA GLY A 124 -19.51 6.28 13.33
C GLY A 124 -20.85 5.55 13.34
N ARG A 125 -21.27 4.99 12.19
CA ARG A 125 -22.52 4.21 12.07
C ARG A 125 -22.50 2.90 12.87
N LEU A 126 -21.35 2.24 12.97
CA LEU A 126 -21.21 1.02 13.77
C LEU A 126 -21.32 1.30 15.27
N PHE A 127 -20.95 2.50 15.72
CA PHE A 127 -21.05 2.91 17.13
C PHE A 127 -22.42 3.51 17.52
N GLU A 128 -23.24 3.95 16.56
CA GLU A 128 -24.56 4.59 16.79
C GLU A 128 -25.74 3.60 17.05
N MET A 129 -25.51 2.46 17.69
CA MET A 129 -26.59 1.57 18.14
C MET A 129 -26.86 1.72 19.65
N PRO A 130 -27.89 2.48 20.08
CA PRO A 130 -28.47 2.24 21.40
C PRO A 130 -29.33 0.98 21.30
N ARG A 131 -28.92 -0.11 21.95
CA ARG A 131 -29.86 -1.21 22.23
C ARG A 131 -30.86 -0.72 23.29
N PRO A 132 -32.15 -0.54 22.99
CA PRO A 132 -33.12 -0.48 24.06
C PRO A 132 -33.17 -1.84 24.77
N PRO A 133 -33.22 -1.87 26.11
CA PRO A 133 -33.42 -3.13 26.83
C PRO A 133 -34.79 -3.68 26.43
N ARG A 134 -34.80 -4.85 25.78
CA ARG A 134 -36.03 -5.63 25.60
C ARG A 134 -36.51 -6.11 26.97
N GLN A 135 -37.38 -5.33 27.62
CA GLN A 135 -38.19 -5.84 28.71
C GLN A 135 -39.07 -6.95 28.13
N ARG A 136 -38.75 -8.21 28.48
CA ARG A 136 -39.60 -9.36 28.18
C ARG A 136 -40.90 -9.18 28.95
N THR A 137 -41.96 -8.81 28.24
CA THR A 137 -43.33 -8.98 28.71
C THR A 137 -43.62 -10.48 28.83
N THR A 138 -43.49 -11.01 30.04
CA THR A 138 -44.08 -12.31 30.42
C THR A 138 -45.56 -12.10 30.70
N ALA A 139 -46.39 -12.05 29.67
CA ALA A 139 -47.83 -12.23 29.80
C ALA A 139 -48.42 -12.73 28.47
N ALA A 140 -49.34 -13.69 28.59
CA ALA A 140 -50.17 -14.26 27.52
C ALA A 140 -49.56 -15.36 26.64
N LYS A 141 -49.32 -16.53 27.23
CA LYS A 141 -49.65 -17.80 26.57
C LYS A 141 -50.10 -18.87 27.58
N ALA A 142 -51.20 -18.57 28.27
CA ALA A 142 -51.98 -19.55 29.02
C ALA A 142 -53.31 -19.79 28.31
N LYS A 143 -53.26 -20.43 27.14
CA LYS A 143 -54.38 -21.17 26.55
C LYS A 143 -53.85 -21.98 25.38
N THR A 144 -54.32 -23.22 25.28
CA THR A 144 -54.09 -24.16 24.19
C THR A 144 -52.84 -25.03 24.34
N GLN A 145 -52.85 -25.90 25.36
CA GLN A 145 -52.22 -27.22 25.28
C GLN A 145 -53.23 -28.28 25.75
N ALA A 146 -53.54 -29.19 24.82
CA ALA A 146 -54.03 -30.57 24.97
C ALA A 146 -55.37 -30.78 25.72
N LEU A 147 -56.55 -30.74 25.08
CA LEU A 147 -57.10 -31.77 24.17
C LEU A 147 -56.06 -32.62 23.41
N ALA A 148 -55.57 -33.70 24.02
CA ALA A 148 -55.03 -34.90 23.36
C ALA A 148 -54.53 -35.91 24.41
N SER A 149 -55.46 -36.50 25.16
CA SER A 149 -55.31 -37.75 25.93
C SER A 149 -56.76 -38.21 26.14
N GLY A 150 -57.33 -39.08 25.33
CA GLY A 150 -56.83 -40.38 24.93
C GLY A 150 -57.69 -41.41 25.65
N ASP A 151 -58.82 -41.75 25.02
CA ASP A 151 -59.63 -42.95 25.26
C ASP A 151 -58.84 -44.09 25.91
N ARG A 152 -59.25 -44.49 27.12
CA ARG A 152 -59.15 -45.86 27.66
C ARG A 152 -59.95 -45.96 28.97
N GLU A 153 -60.58 -47.11 29.14
CA GLU A 153 -61.31 -47.57 30.33
C GLU A 153 -62.80 -47.20 30.45
N GLN A 154 -63.59 -47.72 29.50
CA GLN A 154 -64.85 -48.39 29.84
C GLN A 154 -64.84 -49.81 29.25
N GLN A 155 -64.64 -50.82 30.09
CA GLN A 155 -65.16 -52.17 29.88
C GLN A 155 -65.26 -52.90 31.22
N GLN A 156 -66.52 -53.20 31.57
CA GLN A 156 -67.01 -54.34 32.35
C GLN A 156 -66.76 -54.38 33.86
#